data_AF-A0A345EF45-F1
#
_entry.id   AF-A0A345EF45-F1
#
_cell.length_a   1.000
_cell.length_b   1.000
_cell.length_c   1.000
_cell.angle_alpha   90.00
_cell.angle_beta   90.00
_cell.angle_gamma   90.00
#
_symmetry.space_group_name_H-M   'P 1'
#
loop_
_entity.id
_entity.type
_entity.pdbx_description
1 polymer ?
#
loop_
_entity_poly.entity_id
_entity_poly.type
_entity_poly.pdbx_seq_one_letter_code
_entity_poly.pdbx_strand_id
1 'polypeptide(L)'
;MSKTEPSGDELERDTITDGMLASWLNEHGPEWVLEIEPLDGDTEYLGFVDGRFKAYNERGIDLVALDYLDDVADRARKIDYVPVEESPFADDEDENEDE
;
A
#
# COMPACT_ATOMS: atom_id res chain seq x y z
N MET A 1 -15.18 2.82 -14.77
CA MET A 1 -15.50 1.38 -14.61
C MET A 1 -15.76 1.16 -13.14
N SER A 2 -16.81 0.44 -12.76
CA SER A 2 -17.06 0.12 -11.34
C SER A 2 -15.95 -0.82 -10.89
N LYS A 3 -15.03 -0.25 -10.12
CA LYS A 3 -13.77 -0.85 -9.75
C LYS A 3 -14.02 -1.64 -8.48
N THR A 4 -14.18 -2.94 -8.65
CA THR A 4 -14.48 -3.85 -7.55
C THR A 4 -13.34 -3.79 -6.55
N GLU A 5 -13.66 -3.57 -5.26
CA GLU A 5 -12.68 -3.74 -4.19
C GLU A 5 -11.98 -5.10 -4.35
N PRO A 6 -10.64 -5.14 -4.26
CA PRO A 6 -9.90 -6.40 -4.23
C PRO A 6 -10.44 -7.25 -3.08
N SER A 7 -10.56 -8.56 -3.29
CA SER A 7 -11.15 -9.42 -2.27
C SER A 7 -10.17 -9.55 -1.11
N GLY A 8 -10.55 -9.04 0.07
CA GLY A 8 -9.65 -8.97 1.20
C GLY A 8 -9.10 -10.31 1.71
N ASP A 9 -9.73 -11.41 1.30
CA ASP A 9 -9.28 -12.80 1.53
C ASP A 9 -7.98 -13.18 0.77
N GLU A 10 -7.44 -12.34 -0.12
CA GLU A 10 -6.23 -12.68 -0.90
C GLU A 10 -4.91 -12.41 -0.16
N LEU A 11 -4.90 -11.51 0.83
CA LEU A 11 -3.74 -11.17 1.65
C LEU A 11 -3.99 -11.51 3.11
N GLU A 12 -4.15 -12.80 3.42
CA GLU A 12 -4.27 -13.27 4.80
C GLU A 12 -2.89 -13.29 5.48
N ARG A 13 -2.80 -12.75 6.70
CA ARG A 13 -1.57 -12.70 7.51
C ARG A 13 -0.80 -14.03 7.58
N ASP A 14 -1.50 -15.15 7.70
CA ASP A 14 -0.87 -16.47 7.87
C ASP A 14 -0.35 -17.08 6.55
N THR A 15 -0.64 -16.47 5.40
CA THR A 15 -0.25 -17.00 4.07
C THR A 15 0.43 -15.97 3.17
N ILE A 16 0.45 -14.70 3.57
CA ILE A 16 1.04 -13.63 2.79
C ILE A 16 2.56 -13.75 2.70
N THR A 17 3.09 -13.47 1.51
CA THR A 17 4.52 -13.49 1.18
C THR A 17 4.88 -12.19 0.46
N ASP A 18 6.17 -11.85 0.42
CA ASP A 18 6.71 -10.75 -0.36
C ASP A 18 6.25 -10.82 -1.83
N GLY A 19 6.26 -12.02 -2.42
CA GLY A 19 5.84 -12.27 -3.80
C GLY A 19 4.34 -12.03 -4.02
N MET A 20 3.50 -12.32 -3.02
CA MET A 20 2.07 -12.02 -3.07
C MET A 20 1.82 -10.51 -2.97
N LEU A 21 2.46 -9.83 -2.03
CA LEU A 21 2.39 -8.36 -1.90
C LEU A 21 2.84 -7.66 -3.18
N ALA A 22 3.98 -8.09 -3.74
CA ALA A 22 4.52 -7.53 -4.97
C ALA A 22 3.58 -7.76 -6.15
N SER A 23 3.04 -8.97 -6.30
CA SER A 23 2.12 -9.31 -7.40
C SER A 23 0.82 -8.51 -7.29
N TRP A 24 0.26 -8.45 -6.08
CA TRP A 24 -0.96 -7.69 -5.80
C TRP A 24 -0.76 -6.21 -6.09
N LEU A 25 0.34 -5.60 -5.63
CA LEU A 25 0.65 -4.20 -5.89
C LEU A 25 0.95 -3.91 -7.35
N ASN A 26 1.50 -4.87 -8.10
CA ASN A 26 1.64 -4.70 -9.55
C ASN A 26 0.29 -4.72 -10.26
N GLU A 27 -0.66 -5.51 -9.78
CA GLU A 27 -1.99 -5.65 -10.40
C GLU A 27 -2.95 -4.52 -10.00
N HIS A 28 -2.95 -4.13 -8.72
CA HIS A 28 -3.89 -3.19 -8.12
C HIS A 28 -3.27 -1.88 -7.66
N GLY A 29 -1.94 -1.80 -7.54
CA GLY A 29 -1.25 -0.64 -6.97
C GLY A 29 -1.38 0.71 -7.70
N PRO A 30 -1.69 0.80 -9.01
CA PRO A 30 -2.05 2.07 -9.63
C PRO A 30 -3.35 2.68 -9.10
N GLU A 31 -4.09 1.91 -8.32
CA GLU A 31 -5.50 2.10 -8.07
C GLU A 31 -5.85 1.93 -6.58
N TRP A 32 -5.06 1.15 -5.86
CA TRP A 32 -5.22 0.79 -4.46
C TRP A 32 -3.87 0.80 -3.72
N VAL A 33 -3.93 1.03 -2.42
CA VAL A 33 -2.80 1.07 -1.51
C VAL A 33 -3.10 0.11 -0.37
N LEU A 34 -2.05 -0.58 0.10
CA LEU A 34 -2.14 -1.46 1.25
C LEU A 34 -1.93 -0.63 2.52
N GLU A 35 -2.94 -0.59 3.38
CA GLU A 35 -2.81 -0.08 4.75
C GLU A 35 -2.39 -1.26 5.64
N ILE A 36 -1.29 -1.09 6.37
CA ILE A 36 -0.61 -2.18 7.08
C ILE A 36 -0.54 -1.80 8.54
N GLU A 37 -1.24 -2.55 9.38
CA GLU A 37 -1.09 -2.48 10.83
C GLU A 37 -0.02 -3.50 11.23
N PRO A 38 1.20 -3.10 11.64
CA PRO A 38 2.23 -4.03 12.10
C PRO A 38 1.92 -4.59 13.50
N LEU A 39 2.60 -5.66 13.89
CA LEU A 39 2.53 -6.21 15.25
C LEU A 39 3.04 -5.24 16.33
N ASP A 40 3.99 -4.38 15.95
CA ASP A 40 4.63 -3.38 16.79
C ASP A 40 4.92 -2.14 15.92
N GLY A 41 4.56 -0.95 16.40
CA GLY A 41 4.72 0.31 15.67
C GLY A 41 3.42 0.91 15.14
N ASP A 42 3.56 1.96 14.33
CA ASP A 42 2.46 2.70 13.72
C ASP A 42 2.05 2.12 12.37
N THR A 43 0.82 2.42 11.95
CA THR A 43 0.28 2.01 10.65
C THR A 43 1.13 2.58 9.50
N GLU A 44 1.43 1.73 8.54
CA GLU A 44 2.19 2.07 7.35
C GLU A 44 1.35 1.86 6.09
N TYR A 45 1.63 2.62 5.04
CA TYR A 45 0.95 2.46 3.76
C TYR A 45 1.95 2.01 2.70
N LEU A 46 1.58 1.07 1.86
CA LEU A 46 2.43 0.53 0.82
C LEU A 46 1.70 0.59 -0.53
N GLY A 47 2.28 1.32 -1.48
CA GLY A 47 1.70 1.55 -2.80
C GLY A 47 2.68 1.27 -3.93
N PHE A 48 2.16 1.06 -5.13
CA PHE A 48 2.95 1.00 -6.36
C PHE A 48 2.61 2.18 -7.25
N VAL A 49 3.38 3.26 -7.07
CA VAL A 49 3.11 4.58 -7.64
C VAL A 49 4.29 4.98 -8.53
N ASP A 50 4.01 5.53 -9.71
CA ASP A 50 5.02 5.85 -10.74
C ASP A 50 5.89 4.65 -11.16
N GLY A 51 5.33 3.43 -11.11
CA GLY A 51 6.06 2.21 -11.44
C GLY A 51 7.10 1.80 -10.39
N ARG A 52 7.00 2.29 -9.16
CA ARG A 52 7.91 1.96 -8.05
C ARG A 52 7.13 1.68 -6.76
N PHE A 53 7.66 0.78 -5.94
CA PHE A 53 7.16 0.57 -4.59
C PHE A 53 7.52 1.76 -3.71
N LYS A 54 6.50 2.34 -3.09
CA LYS A 54 6.63 3.42 -2.11
C LYS A 54 5.99 2.97 -0.80
N ALA A 55 6.62 3.28 0.32
CA ALA A 55 6.07 3.10 1.64
C ALA A 55 5.90 4.45 2.32
N TYR A 56 4.78 4.69 2.97
CA TYR A 56 4.56 5.84 3.85
C TYR A 56 4.56 5.36 5.28
N ASN A 57 5.35 6.02 6.10
CA ASN A 57 5.42 5.84 7.55
C ASN A 57 5.54 7.21 8.23
N GLU A 58 5.74 7.24 9.55
CA GLU A 58 5.89 8.50 10.32
C GLU A 58 7.00 9.44 9.80
N ARG A 59 7.97 8.93 9.05
CA ARG A 59 9.09 9.69 8.46
C ARG A 59 8.77 10.25 7.08
N GLY A 60 7.60 9.91 6.52
CA GLY A 60 7.14 10.31 5.19
C GLY A 60 7.17 9.17 4.18
N ILE A 61 7.20 9.55 2.89
CA ILE A 61 7.22 8.61 1.76
C ILE A 61 8.65 8.23 1.42
N ASP A 62 8.96 6.94 1.47
CA ASP A 62 10.23 6.34 1.09
C ASP A 62 10.06 5.38 -0.09
N LEU A 63 11.07 5.31 -0.96
CA LEU A 63 11.16 4.27 -1.98
C LEU A 63 11.65 2.98 -1.34
N VAL A 64 10.94 1.88 -1.57
CA VAL A 64 11.26 0.58 -0.95
C VAL A 64 11.58 -0.48 -2.00
N ALA A 65 12.39 -1.45 -1.59
CA ALA A 65 12.74 -2.60 -2.42
C ALA A 65 11.77 -3.77 -2.18
N LEU A 66 11.81 -4.78 -3.03
CA LEU A 66 11.03 -6.01 -2.85
C LEU A 66 11.34 -6.70 -1.51
N ASP A 67 12.60 -6.66 -1.06
CA ASP A 67 13.03 -7.23 0.23
C ASP A 67 12.28 -6.59 1.42
N TYR A 68 11.92 -5.31 1.32
CA TYR A 68 11.10 -4.63 2.33
C TYR A 68 9.68 -5.20 2.42
N LEU A 69 9.17 -5.75 1.32
CA LEU A 69 7.84 -6.38 1.31
C LEU A 69 7.84 -7.66 2.13
N ASP A 70 8.97 -8.36 2.19
CA ASP A 70 9.17 -9.53 3.04
C ASP A 70 9.10 -9.14 4.52
N ASP A 71 9.87 -8.12 4.92
CA ASP A 71 9.82 -7.56 6.29
C ASP A 71 8.40 -7.13 6.68
N VAL A 72 7.68 -6.53 5.74
CA VAL A 72 6.30 -6.10 5.91
C VAL A 72 5.36 -7.29 6.08
N ALA A 73 5.46 -8.31 5.24
CA ALA A 73 4.65 -9.53 5.34
C ALA A 73 4.86 -10.24 6.68
N ASP A 74 6.11 -10.35 7.15
CA ASP A 74 6.46 -11.04 8.39
C ASP A 74 5.91 -10.31 9.63
N ARG A 75 5.89 -8.97 9.62
CA ARG A 75 5.45 -8.15 10.76
C ARG A 75 3.99 -7.71 10.69
N ALA A 76 3.32 -7.82 9.55
CA ALA A 76 1.96 -7.37 9.37
C ALA A 76 1.01 -8.14 10.29
N ARG A 77 0.26 -7.41 11.12
CA ARG A 77 -0.83 -7.94 11.94
C ARG A 77 -2.13 -7.95 11.16
N LYS A 78 -2.39 -6.89 10.39
CA LYS A 78 -3.57 -6.72 9.55
C LYS A 78 -3.19 -5.93 8.31
N ILE A 79 -3.80 -6.28 7.18
CA ILE A 79 -3.68 -5.56 5.91
C ILE A 79 -5.08 -5.21 5.44
N ASP A 80 -5.29 -3.93 5.16
CA ASP A 80 -6.50 -3.39 4.55
C ASP A 80 -6.15 -2.69 3.24
N TYR A 81 -7.17 -2.28 2.49
CA TYR A 81 -7.04 -1.70 1.16
C TYR A 81 -7.73 -0.35 1.15
N VAL A 82 -6.99 0.68 0.77
CA VAL A 82 -7.51 2.03 0.62
C VAL A 82 -7.29 2.51 -0.81
N PRO A 83 -8.22 3.26 -1.42
CA PRO A 83 -7.97 3.86 -2.73
C PRO A 83 -6.75 4.78 -2.68
N VAL A 84 -5.97 4.85 -3.76
CA VAL A 84 -4.81 5.76 -3.87
C VAL A 84 -5.21 7.20 -3.53
N GLU A 85 -6.40 7.62 -3.97
CA GLU A 85 -6.97 8.96 -3.75
C GLU A 85 -7.24 9.29 -2.28
N GLU A 86 -7.45 8.28 -1.44
CA GLU A 86 -7.67 8.43 0.01
C GLU A 86 -6.40 8.14 0.82
N SER A 87 -5.29 7.88 0.12
CA SER A 87 -4.02 7.49 0.73
C SER A 87 -3.03 8.65 0.79
N PRO A 88 -1.93 8.52 1.57
CA PRO A 88 -0.83 9.49 1.57
C PRO A 88 -0.09 9.63 0.23
N PHE A 89 -0.41 8.79 -0.75
CA PHE A 89 0.16 8.83 -2.10
C PHE A 89 -0.75 9.51 -3.12
N ALA A 90 -1.91 10.02 -2.71
CA ALA A 90 -2.71 10.86 -3.57
C ALA A 90 -1.83 12.01 -4.10
N ASP A 91 -1.76 12.15 -5.42
CA ASP A 91 -1.19 13.35 -6.01
C ASP A 91 -2.17 14.46 -5.63
N ASP A 92 -1.75 15.39 -4.76
CA ASP A 92 -2.45 16.65 -4.51
C ASP A 92 -2.42 17.49 -5.82
N GLU A 93 -3.03 17.01 -6.91
CA GLU A 93 -3.41 17.86 -8.05
C GLU A 93 -4.65 18.72 -7.72
N ASP A 94 -4.99 18.86 -6.43
CA ASP A 94 -5.85 19.92 -5.89
C ASP A 94 -5.02 21.10 -5.33
N GLU A 95 -3.80 21.33 -5.83
CA GLU A 95 -3.37 22.71 -6.04
C GLU A 95 -4.02 23.23 -7.32
N ASN A 96 -5.26 23.75 -7.22
CA ASN A 96 -5.69 25.04 -7.78
C ASN A 96 -7.23 25.10 -7.91
N GLU A 97 -7.87 25.96 -7.11
CA GLU A 97 -8.76 27.01 -7.63
C GLU A 97 -8.82 28.16 -6.61
N ASP A 98 -8.02 29.20 -6.90
CA ASP A 98 -8.24 30.64 -6.73
C ASP A 98 -9.03 31.18 -5.50
N GLU A 99 -8.32 31.82 -4.56
CA GLU A 99 -8.38 33.26 -4.16
C GLU A 99 -7.77 33.55 -2.77
#